data_AF-A0A1X7BVE0-F1
#
_entry.id   AF-A0A1X7BVE0-F1
#
_cell.length_a   1.000
_cell.length_b   1.000
_cell.length_c   1.000
_cell.angle_alpha   90.00
_cell.angle_beta   90.00
_cell.angle_gamma   90.00
#
_symmetry.space_group_name_H-M   'P 1'
#
loop_
_entity.id
_entity.type
_entity.pdbx_description
1 polymer ?
#
loop_
_entity_poly.entity_id
_entity_poly.type
_entity_poly.pdbx_seq_one_letter_code
_entity_poly.pdbx_strand_id
1 'polypeptide(L)'
;MIDEWMKDIGPSTELRQWFNHDASRWTEFRSRYHVELENRSGLVNAIMLQSGTGPVTLLYSARDTAHNQAIALAEYLTIMKPLLAINVSCQRSNCAACIER
;
A
#
# COMPACT_ATOMS: atom_id res chain seq x y z
N MET A 1 -17.95 2.46 -10.34
CA MET A 1 -17.48 1.13 -9.93
C MET A 1 -16.11 1.35 -9.35
N ILE A 2 -16.02 1.27 -8.02
CA ILE A 2 -14.87 1.71 -7.22
C ILE A 2 -14.62 0.59 -6.20
N ASP A 3 -14.27 -0.58 -6.71
CA ASP A 3 -14.30 -1.78 -5.89
C ASP A 3 -13.41 -2.92 -6.43
N GLU A 4 -12.56 -2.64 -7.43
CA GLU A 4 -11.42 -3.52 -7.73
C GLU A 4 -10.38 -3.34 -6.63
N TRP A 5 -10.72 -3.87 -5.45
CA TRP A 5 -9.77 -4.26 -4.44
C TRP A 5 -8.89 -5.31 -5.11
N MET A 6 -7.79 -4.85 -5.72
CA MET A 6 -6.73 -5.70 -6.24
C MET A 6 -6.06 -6.35 -5.04
N LYS A 7 -6.69 -7.37 -4.46
CA LYS A 7 -6.14 -8.19 -3.37
C LYS A 7 -4.75 -8.72 -3.76
N ASP A 8 -4.51 -8.85 -5.06
CA ASP A 8 -3.27 -9.26 -5.69
C ASP A 8 -2.14 -8.21 -5.64
N ILE A 9 -2.43 -6.92 -5.43
CA ILE A 9 -1.37 -5.92 -5.23
C ILE A 9 -0.73 -6.05 -3.84
N GLY A 10 -1.41 -6.71 -2.89
CA GLY A 10 -0.93 -6.89 -1.53
C GLY A 10 0.36 -7.72 -1.46
N PRO A 11 1.14 -7.57 -0.37
CA PRO A 11 2.34 -8.38 -0.15
C PRO A 11 1.96 -9.86 -0.07
N SER A 12 2.84 -10.73 -0.54
CA SER A 12 2.60 -12.17 -0.46
C SER A 12 2.41 -12.64 0.97
N THR A 13 1.65 -13.73 1.16
CA THR A 13 1.34 -14.30 2.47
C THR A 13 2.61 -14.59 3.28
N GLU A 14 3.64 -15.14 2.62
CA GLU A 14 4.94 -15.42 3.24
C GLU A 14 5.64 -14.14 3.72
N LEU A 15 5.63 -13.08 2.91
CA LEU A 15 6.24 -11.79 3.26
C LEU A 15 5.50 -11.12 4.44
N ARG A 16 4.17 -11.22 4.45
CA ARG A 16 3.35 -10.74 5.57
C ARG A 16 3.64 -11.48 6.87
N GLN A 17 3.77 -12.81 6.82
CA GLN A 17 4.15 -13.62 7.98
C GLN A 17 5.56 -13.32 8.44
N TRP A 18 6.50 -13.13 7.51
CA TRP A 18 7.89 -12.81 7.81
C TRP A 18 8.06 -11.43 8.46
N PHE A 19 7.29 -10.44 8.02
CA PHE A 19 7.29 -9.11 8.60
C PHE A 19 6.83 -9.13 10.06
N ASN A 20 5.76 -9.89 10.35
CA ASN A 20 5.19 -10.06 11.69
C ASN A 20 5.03 -8.75 12.50
N HIS A 21 4.82 -7.61 11.82
CA HIS A 21 4.77 -6.28 12.42
C HIS A 21 6.06 -5.80 13.13
N ASP A 22 7.22 -6.32 12.73
CA ASP A 22 8.52 -5.92 13.29
C ASP A 22 9.07 -4.69 12.54
N ALA A 23 9.13 -3.55 13.22
CA ALA A 23 9.65 -2.30 12.64
C ALA A 23 11.12 -2.40 12.21
N SER A 24 11.93 -3.26 12.84
CA SER A 24 13.33 -3.47 12.47
C SER A 24 13.45 -4.10 11.08
N ARG A 25 12.43 -4.88 10.68
CA ARG A 25 12.35 -5.53 9.37
C ARG A 25 11.70 -4.66 8.30
N TRP A 26 11.24 -3.45 8.64
CA TRP A 26 10.49 -2.59 7.72
C TRP A 26 11.26 -2.23 6.46
N THR A 27 12.54 -1.86 6.58
CA THR A 27 13.37 -1.49 5.41
C THR A 27 13.50 -2.66 4.44
N GLU A 28 13.73 -3.85 4.97
CA GLU A 28 13.83 -5.07 4.16
C GLU A 28 12.48 -5.52 3.59
N PHE A 29 11.40 -5.38 4.38
CA PHE A 29 10.03 -5.63 3.92
C PHE A 29 9.67 -4.75 2.72
N ARG A 30 9.98 -3.45 2.78
CA ARG A 30 9.79 -2.52 1.65
C ARG A 30 10.55 -2.96 0.42
N SER A 31 11.84 -3.25 0.55
CA SER A 31 12.66 -3.69 -0.58
C SER A 31 12.11 -4.97 -1.22
N ARG A 32 11.79 -5.99 -0.42
CA ARG A 32 11.20 -7.24 -0.92
C ARG A 32 9.84 -7.02 -1.56
N TYR A 33 9.00 -6.19 -0.95
CA TYR A 33 7.68 -5.88 -1.49
C TYR A 33 7.77 -5.09 -2.80
N HIS A 34 8.71 -4.15 -2.93
CA HIS A 34 8.96 -3.45 -4.18
C HIS A 34 9.35 -4.41 -5.29
N VAL A 35 10.21 -5.40 -5.02
CA VAL A 35 10.55 -6.45 -5.99
C VAL A 35 9.32 -7.26 -6.40
N GLU A 36 8.40 -7.57 -5.47
CA GLU A 36 7.13 -8.20 -5.83
C GLU A 36 6.27 -7.30 -6.73
N LEU A 37 6.23 -6.00 -6.45
CA LEU A 37 5.49 -5.00 -7.25
C LEU A 37 6.10 -4.80 -8.65
N GLU A 38 7.43 -4.86 -8.78
CA GLU A 38 8.13 -4.82 -10.08
C GLU A 38 7.75 -6.03 -10.94
N ASN A 39 7.74 -7.23 -10.34
CA ASN A 39 7.25 -8.44 -11.02
C ASN A 39 5.76 -8.35 -11.38
N ARG A 40 4.99 -7.57 -10.62
CA ARG A 40 3.57 -7.28 -10.85
C ARG A 40 3.36 -5.92 -11.53
N SER A 41 4.30 -5.47 -12.35
CA SER A 41 4.24 -4.18 -13.05
C SER A 41 2.95 -3.98 -13.86
N GLY A 42 2.35 -5.03 -14.41
CA GLY A 42 1.04 -4.97 -15.08
C GLY A 42 -0.09 -4.49 -14.16
N LEU A 43 -0.11 -4.95 -12.90
CA LEU A 43 -1.08 -4.52 -11.89
C LEU A 43 -0.81 -3.06 -11.48
N VAL A 44 0.45 -2.72 -11.21
CA VAL A 44 0.83 -1.33 -10.89
C VAL A 44 0.40 -0.39 -12.02
N ASN A 45 0.63 -0.78 -13.27
CA ASN A 45 0.23 0.02 -14.42
C ASN A 45 -1.29 0.13 -14.55
N ALA A 46 -2.04 -0.92 -14.26
CA ALA A 46 -3.51 -0.86 -14.23
C ALA A 46 -4.00 0.15 -13.17
N ILE A 47 -3.41 0.17 -11.97
CA ILE A 47 -3.70 1.17 -10.93
C ILE A 47 -3.37 2.56 -11.46
N MET A 48 -2.18 2.75 -12.05
CA MET A 48 -1.78 4.04 -12.61
C MET A 48 -2.72 4.51 -13.72
N LEU A 49 -3.20 3.60 -14.58
CA LEU A 49 -4.10 3.90 -15.68
C LEU A 49 -5.51 4.25 -15.17
N GLN A 50 -6.04 3.46 -14.24
CA GLN A 50 -7.33 3.73 -13.58
C GLN A 50 -7.29 5.02 -12.77
N SER A 51 -6.14 5.31 -12.15
CA SER A 51 -5.94 6.53 -11.39
C SER A 51 -5.85 7.78 -12.25
N GLY A 52 -5.63 7.65 -13.57
CA GLY A 52 -5.75 8.69 -14.59
C GLY A 52 -5.43 10.11 -14.11
N THR A 53 -6.48 10.82 -13.68
CA THR A 53 -6.48 12.21 -13.16
C THR A 53 -7.00 12.34 -11.72
N GLY A 54 -7.40 11.24 -11.07
CA GLY A 54 -7.99 11.24 -9.73
C GLY A 54 -6.99 10.82 -8.64
N PRO A 55 -7.24 11.20 -7.39
CA PRO A 55 -6.43 10.72 -6.28
C PRO A 55 -6.64 9.21 -6.04
N VAL A 56 -5.55 8.47 -5.89
CA VAL A 56 -5.59 7.06 -5.45
C VAL A 56 -5.76 7.03 -3.95
N THR A 57 -6.80 6.36 -3.46
CA THR A 57 -6.98 6.13 -2.02
C THR A 57 -6.60 4.70 -1.68
N LEU A 58 -5.50 4.52 -0.95
CA LEU A 58 -5.04 3.25 -0.43
C LEU A 58 -5.62 3.04 0.96
N LEU A 59 -6.44 2.01 1.10
CA LEU A 59 -7.05 1.64 2.37
C LEU A 59 -6.21 0.58 3.09
N TYR A 60 -5.99 0.78 4.38
CA TYR A 60 -5.36 -0.22 5.24
C TYR A 60 -6.17 -0.47 6.51
N SER A 61 -6.01 -1.66 7.08
CA SER A 61 -6.65 -2.08 8.34
C SER A 61 -5.65 -2.63 9.35
N ALA A 62 -4.35 -2.37 9.13
CA ALA A 62 -3.30 -2.73 10.07
C ALA A 62 -3.38 -1.83 11.31
N ARG A 63 -2.93 -2.37 12.45
CA ARG A 63 -2.88 -1.63 13.72
C ARG A 63 -1.76 -0.58 13.73
N ASP A 64 -0.71 -0.86 12.96
CA ASP A 64 0.42 0.03 12.75
C ASP A 64 0.12 1.00 11.60
N THR A 65 0.16 2.30 11.90
CA THR A 65 -0.15 3.36 10.93
C THR A 65 1.09 3.87 10.22
N ALA A 66 2.30 3.53 10.68
CA ALA A 66 3.57 3.99 10.10
C ALA A 66 4.24 2.93 9.21
N HIS A 67 4.03 1.65 9.55
CA HIS A 67 4.62 0.50 8.90
C HIS A 67 3.51 -0.45 8.44
N ASN A 68 2.87 -0.10 7.32
CA ASN A 68 1.81 -0.89 6.72
C ASN A 68 1.97 -1.00 5.21
N GLN A 69 1.31 -1.99 4.63
CA GLN A 69 1.38 -2.27 3.20
C GLN A 69 0.92 -1.09 2.33
N ALA A 70 0.00 -0.25 2.81
CA ALA A 70 -0.48 0.89 2.04
C ALA A 70 0.58 2.00 1.97
N ILE A 71 1.37 2.21 3.03
CA ILE A 71 2.51 3.13 3.01
C ILE A 71 3.58 2.62 2.05
N ALA A 72 3.96 1.35 2.14
CA ALA A 72 4.98 0.80 1.23
C ALA A 72 4.53 0.90 -0.25
N LEU A 73 3.26 0.63 -0.53
CA LEU A 73 2.69 0.80 -1.87
C LEU A 73 2.63 2.27 -2.30
N ALA A 74 2.28 3.19 -1.39
CA ALA A 74 2.28 4.62 -1.65
C ALA A 74 3.69 5.11 -2.03
N GLU A 75 4.71 4.74 -1.25
CA GLU A 75 6.10 5.08 -1.53
C GLU A 75 6.50 4.58 -2.93
N TYR A 76 6.20 3.32 -3.27
CA TYR A 76 6.50 2.76 -4.59
C TYR A 76 5.80 3.50 -5.73
N LEU A 77 4.51 3.82 -5.57
CA LEU A 77 3.75 4.56 -6.58
C LEU A 77 4.24 6.00 -6.73
N THR A 78 4.67 6.65 -5.65
CA THR A 78 5.28 7.98 -5.70
C THR A 78 6.60 7.96 -6.46
N ILE A 79 7.42 6.92 -6.30
CA ILE A 79 8.69 6.77 -7.06
C ILE A 79 8.39 6.63 -8.57
N MET A 80 7.39 5.82 -8.93
CA MET A 80 7.01 5.59 -10.32
C MET A 80 6.32 6.79 -10.97
N LYS A 81 5.44 7.48 -10.23
CA LYS A 81 4.64 8.61 -10.71
C LYS A 81 4.50 9.65 -9.59
N PRO A 82 5.49 10.55 -9.42
CA PRO A 82 5.49 11.53 -8.33
C PRO A 82 4.34 12.56 -8.43
N LEU A 83 3.74 12.70 -9.61
CA LEU A 83 2.60 13.57 -9.86
C LEU A 83 1.25 12.96 -9.46
N LEU A 84 1.23 11.70 -9.01
CA LEU A 84 0.01 11.04 -8.59
C LEU A 84 -0.38 11.47 -7.17
N ALA A 85 -1.59 11.99 -7.01
CA ALA A 85 -2.14 12.26 -5.69
C ALA A 85 -2.51 10.94 -5.00
N ILE A 86 -1.77 10.56 -3.96
CA ILE A 86 -2.00 9.32 -3.21
C ILE A 86 -2.43 9.67 -1.79
N ASN A 87 -3.56 9.10 -1.36
CA ASN A 87 -4.09 9.22 -0.02
C ASN A 87 -4.04 7.85 0.65
N VAL A 88 -3.48 7.77 1.84
CA VAL A 88 -3.49 6.54 2.65
C VAL A 88 -4.49 6.74 3.78
N SER A 89 -5.54 5.92 3.83
CA SER A 89 -6.62 6.05 4.81
C SER A 89 -6.83 4.74 5.57
N CYS A 90 -6.97 4.84 6.90
CA CYS A 90 -7.26 3.67 7.71
C CYS A 90 -8.77 3.37 7.64
N GLN A 91 -9.14 2.10 7.40
CA GLN A 91 -10.53 1.66 7.36
C GLN A 91 -11.00 1.06 8.70
N ARG A 92 -10.11 1.01 9.72
CA ARG A 92 -10.47 0.53 11.05
C ARG A 92 -11.19 1.61 11.85
N SER A 93 -12.34 1.26 12.41
CA SER A 93 -13.11 2.09 13.35
C SER A 93 -12.36 2.44 14.66
N ASN A 94 -11.25 1.76 14.94
CA ASN A 94 -10.46 1.90 16.17
C ASN A 94 -8.97 2.17 15.89
N CYS A 95 -8.67 2.81 14.75
CA CYS A 95 -7.33 3.20 14.35
C CYS A 95 -6.98 4.54 14.99
N ALA A 96 -5.79 4.71 15.57
CA ALA A 96 -5.37 5.98 16.20
C ALA A 96 -5.55 7.18 15.26
N ALA A 97 -5.33 6.98 13.95
CA ALA A 97 -5.53 7.99 12.91
C ALA A 97 -7.01 8.30 12.54
N CYS A 98 -7.97 7.48 12.96
CA CYS A 98 -9.41 7.66 12.69
C CYS A 98 -10.20 8.18 13.89
N ILE A 99 -9.61 8.20 15.09
CA ILE A 99 -10.30 8.57 16.33
C ILE A 99 -10.42 10.11 16.49
N GLU A 100 -9.73 10.90 15.67
CA GLU A 100 -9.81 12.37 15.66
C GLU A 100 -10.72 12.92 14.53
N ARG A 101 -11.93 12.37 14.36
CA ARG A 101 -13.01 13.02 13.60
C ARG A 101 -14.31 13.05 14.38
#